data_AF-A0A0P9UEL0-F1
#
_entry.id   AF-A0A0P9UEL0-F1
#
_cell.length_a   1.000
_cell.length_b   1.000
_cell.length_c   1.000
_cell.angle_alpha   90.00
_cell.angle_beta   90.00
_cell.angle_gamma   90.00
#
_symmetry.space_group_name_H-M   'P 1'
#
loop_
_entity.id
_entity.type
_entity.pdbx_description
1 polymer ?
#
loop_
_entity_poly.entity_id
_entity_poly.type
_entity_poly.pdbx_seq_one_letter_code
_entity_poly.pdbx_strand_id
1 'polypeptide(L)'
;MAALIEDYALLGNCQTAALVARDGSLDWLCFPRFDSTACFAALLGNDDQGRWKIAPTAEVIAVERRYRDGTLILETVFETRDGRAMLIDFMPMKTTGYVVRIVVGLSGRVEFGVDLAIRFDYGSSVPWVERKDEHTLTAVAGPEMLVLRSPVALHPQDHHTASRFHVDEGERKVFTLAYQASFEPLAAQIDADQALEVTAAYWREFSDRCPDVGPWTAQVKRSLITLKAMTYAPTGGIVAAVTTSLPEQLGGERNWDYRYCWLRDATMTLLAFMNLGYF
;
A
#
# COMPACT_ATOMS: atom_id res chain seq x y z
N MET A 1 0.53 16.33 -7.74
CA MET A 1 0.10 15.79 -9.05
C MET A 1 0.36 14.30 -9.02
N ALA A 2 -0.57 13.47 -9.52
CA ALA A 2 -0.40 12.02 -9.56
C ALA A 2 0.84 11.61 -10.36
N ALA A 3 1.46 10.48 -10.00
CA ALA A 3 2.56 9.90 -10.74
C ALA A 3 2.05 9.24 -12.04
N LEU A 4 2.98 8.83 -12.92
CA LEU A 4 2.64 8.01 -14.08
C LEU A 4 2.11 6.64 -13.62
N ILE A 5 1.21 6.02 -14.40
CA ILE A 5 0.58 4.75 -14.03
C ILE A 5 1.62 3.65 -13.84
N GLU A 6 2.62 3.59 -14.71
CA GLU A 6 3.74 2.65 -14.64
C GLU A 6 4.63 2.82 -13.40
N ASP A 7 4.54 3.97 -12.73
CA ASP A 7 5.28 4.26 -11.51
C ASP A 7 4.55 3.80 -10.25
N TYR A 8 3.34 3.25 -10.35
CA TYR A 8 2.64 2.66 -9.20
C TYR A 8 2.96 1.17 -9.03
N ALA A 9 3.15 0.77 -7.78
CA ALA A 9 3.28 -0.60 -7.33
C ALA A 9 2.05 -1.01 -6.50
N LEU A 10 1.59 -2.24 -6.68
CA LEU A 10 0.48 -2.83 -5.97
C LEU A 10 0.91 -3.38 -4.61
N LEU A 11 0.19 -3.01 -3.56
CA LEU A 11 0.12 -3.76 -2.31
C LEU A 11 -1.26 -4.42 -2.20
N GLY A 12 -1.34 -5.55 -1.50
CA GLY A 12 -2.61 -6.22 -1.25
C GLY A 12 -2.48 -7.36 -0.27
N ASN A 13 -3.60 -7.72 0.36
CA ASN A 13 -3.68 -8.82 1.32
C ASN A 13 -4.91 -9.71 1.09
N CYS A 14 -5.44 -9.72 -0.14
CA CYS A 14 -6.67 -10.42 -0.50
C CYS A 14 -7.94 -9.91 0.24
N GLN A 15 -7.91 -8.76 0.90
CA GLN A 15 -9.12 -8.08 1.39
C GLN A 15 -9.32 -6.73 0.74
N THR A 16 -8.21 -6.02 0.55
CA THR A 16 -8.14 -4.79 -0.22
C THR A 16 -6.73 -4.64 -0.81
N ALA A 17 -6.49 -3.50 -1.46
CA ALA A 17 -5.24 -3.14 -2.08
C ALA A 17 -4.93 -1.65 -1.95
N ALA A 18 -3.65 -1.32 -2.15
CA ALA A 18 -3.14 0.04 -2.19
C ALA A 18 -2.18 0.22 -3.38
N LEU A 19 -1.98 1.46 -3.82
CA LEU A 19 -0.99 1.81 -4.84
C LEU A 19 0.05 2.77 -4.30
N VAL A 20 1.32 2.40 -4.45
CA VAL A 20 2.49 3.16 -4.00
C VAL A 20 3.31 3.62 -5.19
N ALA A 21 3.44 4.93 -5.35
CA ALA A 21 4.30 5.57 -6.34
C ALA A 21 5.78 5.34 -6.05
N ARG A 22 6.61 5.43 -7.08
CA ARG A 22 8.07 5.27 -7.01
C ARG A 22 8.75 6.29 -6.08
N ASP A 23 8.11 7.43 -5.82
CA ASP A 23 8.60 8.48 -4.93
C ASP A 23 8.24 8.26 -3.45
N GLY A 24 7.69 7.10 -3.09
CA GLY A 24 7.28 6.75 -1.73
C GLY A 24 5.90 7.27 -1.33
N SER A 25 5.10 7.81 -2.25
CA SER A 25 3.72 8.21 -1.98
C SER A 25 2.74 7.04 -2.13
N LEU A 26 1.92 6.78 -1.12
CA LEU A 26 0.79 5.86 -1.21
C LEU A 26 -0.46 6.68 -1.54
N ASP A 27 -0.86 6.65 -2.80
CA ASP A 27 -1.83 7.59 -3.38
C ASP A 27 -3.23 6.99 -3.57
N TRP A 28 -3.35 5.68 -3.41
CA TRP A 28 -4.62 4.98 -3.52
C TRP A 28 -4.74 3.94 -2.40
N LEU A 29 -5.83 4.00 -1.66
CA LEU A 29 -6.17 3.01 -0.63
C LEU A 29 -7.68 3.00 -0.40
N CYS A 30 -8.27 1.81 -0.48
CA CYS A 30 -9.64 1.57 -0.07
C CYS A 30 -9.61 0.71 1.19
N PHE A 31 -10.29 1.11 2.25
CA PHE A 31 -10.47 0.29 3.44
C PHE A 31 -11.96 0.17 3.79
N PRO A 32 -12.40 -0.97 4.36
CA PRO A 32 -11.64 -2.19 4.61
C PRO A 32 -11.56 -3.14 3.40
N ARG A 33 -12.35 -2.90 2.35
CA ARG A 33 -12.50 -3.80 1.18
C ARG A 33 -12.20 -3.08 -0.14
N PHE A 34 -12.02 -3.85 -1.22
CA PHE A 34 -11.81 -3.31 -2.57
C PHE A 34 -12.87 -2.29 -3.02
N ASP A 35 -14.15 -2.58 -2.76
CA ASP A 35 -15.30 -1.76 -3.18
C ASP A 35 -15.63 -0.63 -2.20
N SER A 36 -14.85 -0.47 -1.12
CA SER A 36 -15.03 0.61 -0.16
C SER A 36 -14.61 1.95 -0.78
N THR A 37 -15.15 3.05 -0.29
CA THR A 37 -14.70 4.37 -0.74
C THR A 37 -13.23 4.60 -0.41
N ALA A 38 -12.50 5.29 -1.28
CA ALA A 38 -11.08 5.49 -1.07
C ALA A 38 -10.83 6.49 0.09
N CYS A 39 -9.90 6.17 0.99
CA CYS A 39 -9.40 7.08 2.02
C CYS A 39 -8.11 7.82 1.61
N PHE A 40 -7.50 7.37 0.51
CA PHE A 40 -6.50 8.08 -0.27
C PHE A 40 -6.88 8.01 -1.75
N ALA A 41 -6.99 9.16 -2.39
CA ALA A 41 -7.48 9.31 -3.76
C ALA A 41 -6.58 10.21 -4.64
N ALA A 42 -5.35 10.49 -4.20
CA ALA A 42 -4.40 11.32 -4.96
C ALA A 42 -4.09 10.78 -6.37
N LEU A 43 -4.28 9.48 -6.62
CA LEU A 43 -4.21 8.89 -7.96
C LEU A 43 -5.17 9.54 -8.97
N LEU A 44 -6.37 9.91 -8.52
CA LEU A 44 -7.42 10.53 -9.36
C LEU A 44 -7.48 12.06 -9.20
N GLY A 45 -6.66 12.63 -8.31
CA GLY A 45 -6.68 14.04 -7.97
C GLY A 45 -5.28 14.63 -7.82
N ASN A 46 -5.12 15.42 -6.77
CA ASN A 46 -3.89 16.01 -6.31
C ASN A 46 -3.58 15.52 -4.89
N ASP A 47 -2.56 16.10 -4.27
CA ASP A 47 -2.10 15.70 -2.95
C ASP A 47 -3.05 16.02 -1.79
N ASP A 48 -4.03 16.89 -2.01
CA ASP A 48 -5.08 17.22 -1.05
C ASP A 48 -6.22 16.20 -1.01
N GLN A 49 -6.38 15.33 -2.04
CA GLN A 49 -7.40 14.26 -2.08
C GLN A 49 -6.96 12.97 -1.35
N GLY A 50 -5.94 13.09 -0.50
CA GLY A 50 -5.51 12.05 0.40
C GLY A 50 -4.37 11.22 -0.17
N ARG A 51 -3.28 11.17 0.59
CA ARG A 51 -2.08 10.38 0.32
C ARG A 51 -1.32 10.13 1.61
N TRP A 52 -0.43 9.15 1.59
CA TRP A 52 0.57 8.98 2.62
C TRP A 52 1.96 8.86 2.00
N LYS A 53 2.78 9.90 2.11
CA LYS A 53 4.13 9.94 1.57
C LYS A 53 5.19 9.81 2.65
N ILE A 54 6.14 8.90 2.43
CA ILE A 54 7.37 8.76 3.21
C ILE A 54 8.52 8.70 2.21
N ALA A 55 9.38 9.71 2.21
CA ALA A 55 10.46 9.83 1.23
C ALA A 55 11.61 10.69 1.78
N PRO A 56 12.83 10.58 1.22
CA PRO A 56 13.90 11.51 1.54
C PRO A 56 13.50 12.97 1.26
N THR A 57 14.00 13.88 2.08
CA THR A 57 13.81 15.33 1.91
C THR A 57 14.91 15.98 1.10
N ALA A 58 16.07 15.33 0.99
CA ALA A 58 17.16 15.73 0.12
C ALA A 58 16.89 15.28 -1.32
N GLU A 59 17.70 15.79 -2.26
CA GLU A 59 17.68 15.37 -3.66
C GLU A 59 17.96 13.86 -3.77
N VAL A 60 17.03 13.12 -4.39
CA VAL A 60 17.18 11.70 -4.66
C VAL A 60 17.93 11.52 -6.00
N ILE A 61 19.09 10.88 -5.94
CA ILE A 61 19.98 10.65 -7.08
C ILE A 61 19.56 9.42 -7.87
N ALA A 62 19.12 8.38 -7.17
CA ALA A 62 18.66 7.14 -7.77
C ALA A 62 17.54 6.49 -6.95
N VAL A 63 16.66 5.77 -7.63
CA VAL A 63 15.60 4.95 -7.03
C VAL A 63 15.62 3.55 -7.64
N GLU A 64 15.84 2.55 -6.79
CA GLU A 64 15.71 1.14 -7.14
C GLU A 64 14.45 0.58 -6.50
N ARG A 65 13.66 -0.20 -7.25
CA ARG A 65 12.42 -0.77 -6.74
C ARG A 65 12.27 -2.22 -7.14
N ARG A 66 11.88 -3.06 -6.19
CA ARG A 66 11.58 -4.48 -6.42
C ARG A 66 10.54 -4.97 -5.43
N TYR A 67 9.84 -6.03 -5.79
CA TYR A 67 9.20 -6.86 -4.77
C TYR A 67 10.25 -7.85 -4.23
N ARG A 68 10.23 -8.13 -2.93
CA ARG A 68 11.01 -9.26 -2.39
C ARG A 68 10.60 -10.54 -3.11
N ASP A 69 11.59 -11.37 -3.44
CA ASP A 69 11.38 -12.56 -4.25
C ASP A 69 10.28 -13.47 -3.69
N GLY A 70 9.38 -13.91 -4.57
CA GLY A 70 8.20 -14.71 -4.21
C GLY A 70 7.13 -14.00 -3.37
N THR A 71 7.18 -12.68 -3.18
CA THR A 71 6.23 -11.96 -2.31
C THR A 71 5.55 -10.76 -2.94
N LEU A 72 4.54 -10.20 -2.26
CA LEU A 72 4.01 -8.86 -2.53
C LEU A 72 4.46 -7.85 -1.46
N ILE A 73 5.71 -7.97 -1.00
CA ILE A 73 6.37 -6.99 -0.14
C ILE A 73 7.23 -6.11 -1.03
N LEU A 74 6.95 -4.82 -1.07
CA LEU A 74 7.65 -3.85 -1.91
C LEU A 74 8.87 -3.29 -1.16
N GLU A 75 10.00 -3.22 -1.85
CA GLU A 75 11.22 -2.55 -1.40
C GLU A 75 11.56 -1.42 -2.38
N THR A 76 11.60 -0.20 -1.88
CA THR A 76 12.05 0.99 -2.63
C THR A 76 13.30 1.54 -1.95
N VAL A 77 14.45 1.47 -2.62
CA VAL A 77 15.71 2.04 -2.14
C VAL A 77 15.89 3.41 -2.74
N PHE A 78 16.08 4.41 -1.88
CA PHE A 78 16.43 5.76 -2.24
C PHE A 78 17.91 6.01 -2.00
N GLU A 79 18.59 6.59 -2.98
CA GLU A 79 19.96 7.05 -2.88
C GLU A 79 20.00 8.59 -2.87
N THR A 80 20.73 9.14 -1.92
CA THR A 80 21.00 10.57 -1.77
C THR A 80 22.50 10.80 -1.66
N ARG A 81 22.96 12.05 -1.65
CA ARG A 81 24.39 12.35 -1.46
C ARG A 81 24.95 11.85 -0.12
N ASP A 82 24.10 11.78 0.91
CA ASP A 82 24.51 11.53 2.29
C ASP A 82 24.30 10.06 2.73
N GLY A 83 23.61 9.26 1.91
CA GLY A 83 23.36 7.87 2.23
C GLY A 83 22.29 7.19 1.39
N ARG A 84 22.02 5.92 1.75
CA ARG A 84 20.99 5.07 1.15
C ARG A 84 20.05 4.56 2.22
N ALA A 85 18.76 4.56 1.91
CA ALA A 85 17.73 4.03 2.79
C ALA A 85 16.66 3.30 1.99
N MET A 86 16.06 2.29 2.59
CA MET A 86 15.02 1.46 2.00
C MET A 86 13.69 1.69 2.70
N LEU A 87 12.64 1.88 1.91
CA LEU A 87 11.26 1.82 2.35
C LEU A 87 10.67 0.46 1.99
N ILE A 88 10.22 -0.26 3.00
CA ILE A 88 9.52 -1.53 2.86
C ILE A 88 8.03 -1.27 3.06
N ASP A 89 7.22 -1.56 2.04
CA ASP A 89 5.77 -1.41 2.09
C ASP A 89 5.09 -2.77 1.94
N PHE A 90 4.13 -3.07 2.82
CA PHE A 90 3.31 -4.28 2.70
C PHE A 90 1.97 -4.14 3.43
N MET A 91 1.02 -4.98 3.04
CA MET A 91 -0.22 -5.19 3.78
C MET A 91 -0.13 -6.54 4.48
N PRO A 92 -0.23 -6.58 5.82
CA PRO A 92 -0.14 -7.83 6.57
C PRO A 92 -1.15 -8.89 6.10
N MET A 93 -0.69 -10.13 6.03
CA MET A 93 -1.56 -11.31 5.92
C MET A 93 -2.07 -11.71 7.30
N LYS A 94 -3.28 -12.30 7.37
CA LYS A 94 -3.99 -12.73 8.59
C LYS A 94 -4.37 -11.63 9.59
N THR A 95 -3.77 -10.45 9.48
CA THR A 95 -4.17 -9.24 10.23
C THR A 95 -4.64 -8.18 9.24
N THR A 96 -5.92 -7.85 9.28
CA THR A 96 -6.58 -7.14 8.18
C THR A 96 -6.82 -5.69 8.51
N GLY A 97 -7.00 -4.86 7.47
CA GLY A 97 -7.16 -3.41 7.66
C GLY A 97 -5.87 -2.69 8.04
N TYR A 98 -4.69 -3.21 7.68
CA TYR A 98 -3.41 -2.57 7.96
C TYR A 98 -2.59 -2.32 6.68
N VAL A 99 -1.89 -1.20 6.66
CA VAL A 99 -0.71 -0.96 5.83
C VAL A 99 0.48 -0.73 6.78
N VAL A 100 1.59 -1.40 6.52
CA VAL A 100 2.83 -1.25 7.28
C VAL A 100 3.92 -0.71 6.36
N ARG A 101 4.63 0.31 6.84
CA ARG A 101 5.72 0.98 6.12
C ARG A 101 6.94 1.06 7.03
N ILE A 102 8.07 0.51 6.59
CA ILE A 102 9.30 0.43 7.41
C ILE A 102 10.43 1.14 6.67
N VAL A 103 10.99 2.18 7.29
CA VAL A 103 12.19 2.84 6.80
C VAL A 103 13.41 2.17 7.43
N VAL A 104 14.38 1.79 6.61
CA VAL A 104 15.63 1.12 7.02
C VAL A 104 16.82 1.89 6.47
N GLY A 105 17.75 2.31 7.34
CA GLY A 105 19.00 2.92 6.90
C GLY A 105 19.97 1.85 6.39
N LEU A 106 20.40 1.96 5.13
CA LEU A 106 21.31 0.99 4.51
C LEU A 106 22.78 1.41 4.61
N SER A 107 23.05 2.71 4.50
CA SER A 107 24.40 3.27 4.63
C SER A 107 24.33 4.78 4.83
N GLY A 108 25.21 5.34 5.64
CA GLY A 108 25.24 6.78 5.92
C GLY A 108 24.00 7.25 6.69
N ARG A 109 23.59 8.50 6.46
CA ARG A 109 22.45 9.13 7.14
C ARG A 109 21.53 9.77 6.11
N VAL A 110 20.24 9.44 6.17
CA VAL A 110 19.24 9.96 5.23
C VAL A 110 18.13 10.67 5.98
N GLU A 111 17.91 11.95 5.64
CA GLU A 111 16.81 12.76 6.17
C GLU A 111 15.51 12.48 5.40
N PHE A 112 14.48 12.01 6.10
CA PHE A 112 13.15 11.69 5.60
C PHE A 112 12.09 12.69 6.03
N GLY A 113 11.04 12.76 5.21
CA GLY A 113 9.81 13.48 5.49
C GLY A 113 8.63 12.51 5.49
N VAL A 114 7.66 12.80 6.37
CA VAL A 114 6.31 12.24 6.30
C VAL A 114 5.38 13.36 5.87
N ASP A 115 4.51 13.07 4.91
CA ASP A 115 3.37 13.92 4.56
C ASP A 115 2.12 13.04 4.44
N LEU A 116 1.12 13.29 5.28
CA LEU A 116 -0.10 12.52 5.33
C LEU A 116 -1.32 13.43 5.23
N ALA A 117 -2.10 13.23 4.19
CA ALA A 117 -3.47 13.74 4.07
C ALA A 117 -4.42 12.56 4.12
N ILE A 118 -5.33 12.53 5.09
CA ILE A 118 -6.43 11.57 5.11
C ILE A 118 -7.67 12.26 4.56
N ARG A 119 -8.32 11.64 3.57
CA ARG A 119 -9.59 12.10 3.01
C ARG A 119 -10.47 10.90 2.66
N PHE A 120 -11.54 10.72 3.43
CA PHE A 120 -12.52 9.68 3.14
C PHE A 120 -13.39 10.06 1.93
N ASP A 121 -14.21 9.11 1.48
CA ASP A 121 -15.16 9.30 0.38
C ASP A 121 -14.52 9.91 -0.88
N TYR A 122 -13.42 9.27 -1.35
CA TYR A 122 -12.68 9.65 -2.56
C TYR A 122 -12.12 11.08 -2.55
N GLY A 123 -11.73 11.59 -1.38
CA GLY A 123 -11.18 12.93 -1.26
C GLY A 123 -12.17 13.98 -0.75
N SER A 124 -13.47 13.66 -0.64
CA SER A 124 -14.52 14.63 -0.31
C SER A 124 -14.61 14.96 1.18
N SER A 125 -14.24 14.00 2.04
CA SER A 125 -14.52 14.06 3.47
C SER A 125 -13.24 14.25 4.29
N VAL A 126 -13.11 15.42 4.92
CA VAL A 126 -12.03 15.73 5.86
C VAL A 126 -12.38 15.16 7.23
N PRO A 127 -11.56 14.25 7.81
CA PRO A 127 -11.86 13.65 9.10
C PRO A 127 -11.55 14.58 10.27
N TRP A 128 -12.16 14.28 11.41
CA TRP A 128 -11.72 14.82 12.69
C TRP A 128 -10.45 14.10 13.13
N VAL A 129 -9.35 14.83 13.23
CA VAL A 129 -8.04 14.30 13.60
C VAL A 129 -7.74 14.59 15.07
N GLU A 130 -7.41 13.57 15.82
CA GLU A 130 -7.07 13.65 17.24
C GLU A 130 -5.75 12.94 17.51
N ARG A 131 -4.87 13.59 18.27
CA ARG A 131 -3.66 12.96 18.81
C ARG A 131 -4.03 12.26 20.12
N LYS A 132 -3.89 10.94 20.18
CA LYS A 132 -4.15 10.15 21.39
C LYS A 132 -2.96 10.17 22.34
N ASP A 133 -1.75 10.09 21.79
CA ASP A 133 -0.48 10.18 22.50
C ASP A 133 0.63 10.67 21.54
N GLU A 134 1.89 10.65 21.97
CA GLU A 134 3.02 11.11 21.15
C GLU A 134 3.18 10.35 19.83
N HIS A 135 2.76 9.10 19.77
CA HIS A 135 3.00 8.17 18.66
C HIS A 135 1.73 7.77 17.92
N THR A 136 0.54 8.09 18.45
CA THR A 136 -0.74 7.64 17.91
C THR A 136 -1.66 8.79 17.54
N LEU A 137 -2.14 8.76 16.29
CA LEU A 137 -3.13 9.69 15.73
C LEU A 137 -4.34 8.92 15.23
N THR A 138 -5.54 9.40 15.54
CA THR A 138 -6.80 8.87 15.02
C THR A 138 -7.47 9.89 14.11
N ALA A 139 -8.03 9.43 13.00
CA ALA A 139 -8.79 10.25 12.06
C ALA A 139 -10.17 9.62 11.84
N VAL A 140 -11.23 10.31 12.27
CA VAL A 140 -12.61 9.80 12.29
C VAL A 140 -13.47 10.55 11.27
N ALA A 141 -14.20 9.81 10.44
CA ALA A 141 -15.25 10.33 9.57
C ALA A 141 -16.47 9.39 9.64
N GLY A 142 -17.52 9.82 10.35
CA GLY A 142 -18.71 8.99 10.57
C GLY A 142 -18.37 7.65 11.24
N PRO A 143 -18.74 6.49 10.64
CA PRO A 143 -18.47 5.17 11.21
C PRO A 143 -17.01 4.70 10.99
N GLU A 144 -16.21 5.44 10.22
CA GLU A 144 -14.87 5.03 9.81
C GLU A 144 -13.81 5.72 10.67
N MET A 145 -12.79 4.96 11.06
CA MET A 145 -11.61 5.49 11.74
C MET A 145 -10.33 4.91 11.14
N LEU A 146 -9.38 5.80 10.83
CA LEU A 146 -7.99 5.42 10.61
C LEU A 146 -7.16 5.69 11.88
N VAL A 147 -6.25 4.78 12.17
CA VAL A 147 -5.30 4.87 13.29
C VAL A 147 -3.90 4.83 12.71
N LEU A 148 -3.18 5.93 12.79
CA LEU A 148 -1.78 6.02 12.46
C LEU A 148 -0.94 5.84 13.72
N ARG A 149 0.03 4.93 13.67
CA ARG A 149 1.11 4.85 14.65
C ARG A 149 2.44 5.16 13.99
N SER A 150 3.18 6.08 14.61
CA SER A 150 4.42 6.63 14.08
C SER A 150 5.53 6.62 15.13
N PRO A 151 6.76 6.24 14.77
CA PRO A 151 7.89 6.24 15.69
C PRO A 151 8.51 7.65 15.83
N VAL A 152 7.95 8.65 15.14
CA VAL A 152 8.42 10.03 15.12
C VAL A 152 7.28 10.97 15.47
N ALA A 153 7.61 12.11 16.07
CA ALA A 153 6.61 13.12 16.38
C ALA A 153 5.96 13.64 15.09
N LEU A 154 4.64 13.66 15.08
CA LEU A 154 3.84 14.19 13.98
C LEU A 154 3.37 15.59 14.31
N HIS A 155 3.22 16.45 13.31
CA HIS A 155 2.80 17.84 13.49
C HIS A 155 1.71 18.19 12.48
N PRO A 156 0.68 18.96 12.87
CA PRO A 156 -0.29 19.47 11.91
C PRO A 156 0.36 20.49 10.98
N GLN A 157 0.04 20.42 9.70
CA GLN A 157 0.49 21.37 8.68
C GLN A 157 -0.63 21.48 7.62
N ASP A 158 -1.39 22.58 7.60
CA ASP A 158 -2.40 22.89 6.58
C ASP A 158 -3.23 21.69 6.08
N HIS A 159 -4.06 21.12 6.96
CA HIS A 159 -4.89 19.92 6.68
C HIS A 159 -4.13 18.62 6.37
N HIS A 160 -2.81 18.64 6.51
CA HIS A 160 -1.92 17.49 6.48
C HIS A 160 -1.32 17.23 7.88
N THR A 161 -0.77 16.05 8.04
CA THR A 161 0.08 15.66 9.15
C THR A 161 1.49 15.42 8.60
N ALA A 162 2.46 16.17 9.10
CA ALA A 162 3.83 16.14 8.61
C ALA A 162 4.83 15.77 9.71
N SER A 163 6.00 15.27 9.30
CA SER A 163 7.15 15.05 10.18
C SER A 163 8.44 15.10 9.39
N ARG A 164 9.55 15.38 10.09
CA ARG A 164 10.92 15.23 9.58
C ARG A 164 11.73 14.42 10.57
N PHE A 165 12.49 13.48 10.06
CA PHE A 165 13.32 12.59 10.87
C PHE A 165 14.48 12.09 10.03
N HIS A 166 15.47 11.47 10.67
CA HIS A 166 16.55 10.79 9.98
C HIS A 166 16.53 9.30 10.29
N VAL A 167 17.21 8.56 9.42
CA VAL A 167 17.57 7.17 9.66
C VAL A 167 19.08 7.03 9.42
N ASP A 168 19.78 6.52 10.44
CA ASP A 168 21.19 6.15 10.32
C ASP A 168 21.32 4.68 9.87
N GLU A 169 22.50 4.30 9.39
CA GLU A 169 22.79 2.92 9.00
C GLU A 169 22.42 1.90 10.09
N GLY A 170 21.64 0.89 9.71
CA GLY A 170 21.16 -0.16 10.63
C GLY A 170 19.92 0.23 11.44
N GLU A 171 19.53 1.50 11.47
CA GLU A 171 18.28 1.90 12.13
C GLU A 171 17.04 1.49 11.34
N ARG A 172 15.94 1.28 12.09
CA ARG A 172 14.62 0.95 11.54
C ARG A 172 13.55 1.83 12.19
N LYS A 173 12.66 2.41 11.39
CA LYS A 173 11.50 3.19 11.83
C LYS A 173 10.24 2.60 11.22
N VAL A 174 9.32 2.10 12.06
CA VAL A 174 8.10 1.39 11.65
C VAL A 174 6.88 2.29 11.79
N PHE A 175 6.14 2.45 10.71
CA PHE A 175 4.86 3.14 10.69
C PHE A 175 3.73 2.16 10.36
N THR A 176 2.57 2.33 11.00
CA THR A 176 1.38 1.54 10.69
C THR A 176 0.17 2.43 10.52
N LEU A 177 -0.66 2.13 9.52
CA LEU A 177 -1.96 2.74 9.33
C LEU A 177 -3.01 1.63 9.36
N ALA A 178 -3.94 1.74 10.30
CA ALA A 178 -4.99 0.75 10.52
C ALA A 178 -6.37 1.35 10.25
N TYR A 179 -7.30 0.55 9.73
CA TYR A 179 -8.72 0.85 9.68
C TYR A 179 -9.45 0.11 10.80
N GLN A 180 -10.40 0.78 11.45
CA GLN A 180 -11.40 0.16 12.31
C GLN A 180 -12.70 0.96 12.32
N ALA A 181 -13.76 0.38 12.87
CA ALA A 181 -14.98 1.12 13.14
C ALA A 181 -14.73 2.17 14.25
N SER A 182 -15.25 3.39 14.07
CA SER A 182 -15.00 4.52 14.97
C SER A 182 -15.65 4.38 16.36
N PHE A 183 -16.67 3.53 16.47
CA PHE A 183 -17.37 3.26 17.73
C PHE A 183 -16.76 2.11 18.55
N GLU A 184 -15.79 1.38 17.99
CA GLU A 184 -15.09 0.32 18.70
C GLU A 184 -13.93 0.88 19.53
N PRO A 185 -13.54 0.21 20.64
CA PRO A 185 -12.32 0.55 21.35
C PRO A 185 -11.11 0.57 20.42
N LEU A 186 -10.14 1.44 20.71
CA LEU A 186 -8.92 1.54 19.91
C LEU A 186 -8.18 0.20 19.92
N ALA A 187 -7.99 -0.41 18.75
CA ALA A 187 -7.33 -1.69 18.62
C ALA A 187 -5.87 -1.60 19.08
N ALA A 188 -5.34 -2.67 19.67
CA ALA A 188 -3.93 -2.73 20.07
C ALA A 188 -2.98 -2.62 18.86
N GLN A 189 -1.75 -2.21 19.11
CA GLN A 189 -0.70 -2.22 18.09
C GLN A 189 -0.32 -3.65 17.72
N ILE A 190 -0.03 -3.88 16.44
CA ILE A 190 0.49 -5.17 15.94
C ILE A 190 2.02 -5.21 16.02
N ASP A 191 2.57 -6.41 16.14
CA ASP A 191 3.99 -6.66 15.92
C ASP A 191 4.28 -6.64 14.41
N ALA A 192 4.93 -5.58 13.94
CA ALA A 192 5.19 -5.37 12.52
C ALA A 192 6.24 -6.34 11.96
N ASP A 193 7.21 -6.77 12.75
CA ASP A 193 8.24 -7.71 12.31
C ASP A 193 7.62 -9.12 12.19
N GLN A 194 6.79 -9.52 13.18
CA GLN A 194 6.02 -10.75 13.06
C GLN A 194 5.06 -10.72 11.86
N ALA A 195 4.37 -9.59 11.64
CA ALA A 195 3.48 -9.42 10.50
C ALA A 195 4.23 -9.52 9.17
N LEU A 196 5.45 -8.99 9.08
CA LEU A 196 6.30 -9.06 7.90
C LEU A 196 6.69 -10.51 7.58
N GLU A 197 7.14 -11.27 8.58
CA GLU A 197 7.51 -12.68 8.43
C GLU A 197 6.32 -13.55 8.01
N VAL A 198 5.16 -13.39 8.67
CA VAL A 198 3.92 -14.10 8.32
C VAL A 198 3.48 -13.78 6.89
N THR A 199 3.61 -12.52 6.48
CA THR A 199 3.26 -12.07 5.12
C THR A 199 4.21 -12.66 4.08
N ALA A 200 5.52 -12.66 4.35
CA ALA A 200 6.51 -13.25 3.46
C ALA A 200 6.28 -14.76 3.29
N ALA A 201 6.02 -15.47 4.40
CA ALA A 201 5.74 -16.90 4.39
C ALA A 201 4.49 -17.23 3.57
N TYR A 202 3.39 -16.49 3.77
CA TYR A 202 2.15 -16.70 3.02
C TYR A 202 2.36 -16.56 1.50
N TRP A 203 3.04 -15.50 1.07
CA TRP A 203 3.25 -15.27 -0.36
C TRP A 203 4.21 -16.27 -0.99
N ARG A 204 5.26 -16.71 -0.27
CA ARG A 204 6.16 -17.77 -0.74
C ARG A 204 5.42 -19.09 -0.84
N GLU A 205 4.67 -19.48 0.18
CA GLU A 205 3.82 -20.68 0.16
C GLU A 205 2.89 -20.69 -1.07
N PHE A 206 2.26 -19.56 -1.38
CA PHE A 206 1.42 -19.43 -2.57
C PHE A 206 2.23 -19.49 -3.87
N SER A 207 3.30 -18.71 -3.98
CA SER A 207 4.02 -18.51 -5.24
C SER A 207 4.96 -19.65 -5.59
N ASP A 208 5.50 -20.39 -4.62
CA ASP A 208 6.41 -21.52 -4.84
C ASP A 208 5.71 -22.76 -5.42
N ARG A 209 4.37 -22.76 -5.42
CA ARG A 209 3.56 -23.71 -6.19
C ARG A 209 3.58 -23.47 -7.70
N CYS A 210 4.12 -22.34 -8.17
CA CYS A 210 4.15 -22.02 -9.59
C CYS A 210 4.97 -23.07 -10.33
N PRO A 211 4.41 -23.75 -11.34
CA PRO A 211 5.15 -24.74 -12.11
C PRO A 211 6.27 -24.06 -12.91
N ASP A 212 7.28 -24.85 -13.28
CA ASP A 212 8.29 -24.40 -14.22
C ASP A 212 7.67 -24.29 -15.62
N VAL A 213 7.63 -23.07 -16.14
CA VAL A 213 7.18 -22.72 -17.49
C VAL A 213 8.36 -22.24 -18.35
N GLY A 214 9.57 -22.69 -18.00
CA GLY A 214 10.82 -22.39 -18.68
C GLY A 214 11.28 -20.95 -18.47
N PRO A 215 11.65 -20.22 -19.54
CA PRO A 215 12.24 -18.87 -19.40
C PRO A 215 11.26 -17.81 -18.86
N TRP A 216 9.96 -18.13 -18.76
CA TRP A 216 8.91 -17.22 -18.31
C TRP A 216 8.49 -17.41 -16.85
N THR A 217 9.10 -18.35 -16.13
CA THR A 217 8.67 -18.75 -14.78
C THR A 217 8.65 -17.57 -13.81
N ALA A 218 9.62 -16.66 -13.87
CA ALA A 218 9.65 -15.48 -13.03
C ALA A 218 8.46 -14.52 -13.31
N GLN A 219 8.15 -14.28 -14.58
CA GLN A 219 7.06 -13.40 -15.01
C GLN A 219 5.69 -14.00 -14.69
N VAL A 220 5.53 -15.32 -14.88
CA VAL A 220 4.30 -16.05 -14.52
C VAL A 220 4.10 -16.06 -13.01
N LYS A 221 5.13 -16.38 -12.22
CA LYS A 221 5.09 -16.30 -10.75
C LYS A 221 4.69 -14.90 -10.29
N ARG A 222 5.25 -13.85 -10.91
CA ARG A 222 4.91 -12.46 -10.57
C ARG A 222 3.45 -12.14 -10.86
N SER A 223 2.95 -12.56 -12.02
CA SER A 223 1.56 -12.36 -12.45
C SER A 223 0.57 -13.10 -11.56
N LEU A 224 0.89 -14.35 -11.17
CA LEU A 224 0.09 -15.14 -10.23
C LEU A 224 -0.13 -14.43 -8.90
N ILE A 225 0.93 -13.84 -8.33
CA ILE A 225 0.81 -13.11 -7.07
C ILE A 225 -0.10 -11.88 -7.24
N THR A 226 0.01 -11.14 -8.35
CA THR A 226 -0.85 -9.99 -8.65
C THR A 226 -2.32 -10.40 -8.75
N LEU A 227 -2.63 -11.46 -9.51
CA LEU A 227 -3.98 -12.00 -9.63
C LEU A 227 -4.53 -12.48 -8.28
N LYS A 228 -3.68 -13.13 -7.47
CA LYS A 228 -4.07 -13.58 -6.13
C LYS A 228 -4.37 -12.41 -5.21
N ALA A 229 -3.57 -11.34 -5.27
CA ALA A 229 -3.79 -10.13 -4.47
C ALA A 229 -5.13 -9.46 -4.77
N MET A 230 -5.64 -9.58 -6.01
CA MET A 230 -6.95 -9.08 -6.45
C MET A 230 -8.10 -10.07 -6.19
N THR A 231 -7.84 -11.19 -5.51
CA THR A 231 -8.86 -12.17 -5.11
C THR A 231 -9.32 -11.87 -3.68
N TYR A 232 -10.58 -11.48 -3.50
CA TYR A 232 -11.18 -11.22 -2.20
C TYR A 232 -11.35 -12.53 -1.41
N ALA A 233 -10.43 -12.79 -0.48
CA ALA A 233 -10.33 -14.02 0.30
C ALA A 233 -11.64 -14.44 1.01
N PRO A 234 -12.48 -13.53 1.53
CA PRO A 234 -13.72 -13.94 2.21
C PRO A 234 -14.74 -14.63 1.31
N THR A 235 -14.79 -14.34 0.01
CA THR A 235 -15.81 -14.92 -0.90
C THR A 235 -15.24 -15.56 -2.16
N GLY A 236 -13.97 -15.31 -2.48
CA GLY A 236 -13.34 -15.71 -3.74
C GLY A 236 -13.63 -14.77 -4.92
N GLY A 237 -14.35 -13.67 -4.72
CA GLY A 237 -14.60 -12.68 -5.77
C GLY A 237 -13.30 -12.06 -6.30
N ILE A 238 -13.15 -11.93 -7.61
CA ILE A 238 -11.92 -11.44 -8.25
C ILE A 238 -12.22 -10.08 -8.88
N VAL A 239 -11.55 -9.03 -8.42
CA VAL A 239 -11.72 -7.69 -8.98
C VAL A 239 -10.96 -7.58 -10.31
N ALA A 240 -11.49 -6.80 -11.25
CA ALA A 240 -10.85 -6.63 -12.55
C ALA A 240 -9.57 -5.78 -12.47
N ALA A 241 -9.55 -4.79 -11.57
CA ALA A 241 -8.38 -4.02 -11.15
C ALA A 241 -8.61 -3.43 -9.76
N VAL A 242 -7.57 -2.84 -9.16
CA VAL A 242 -7.67 -2.22 -7.82
C VAL A 242 -8.05 -0.74 -7.87
N THR A 243 -8.41 -0.22 -9.05
CA THR A 243 -8.69 1.19 -9.32
C THR A 243 -10.07 1.39 -9.95
N THR A 244 -10.54 2.62 -9.93
CA THR A 244 -11.74 3.08 -10.62
C THR A 244 -11.41 4.32 -11.43
N SER A 245 -12.25 4.67 -12.42
CA SER A 245 -12.22 5.97 -13.09
C SER A 245 -10.97 6.29 -13.92
N LEU A 246 -10.01 5.37 -14.02
CA LEU A 246 -8.90 5.43 -14.97
C LEU A 246 -9.38 4.91 -16.33
N PRO A 247 -9.15 5.66 -17.43
CA PRO A 247 -9.63 5.22 -18.74
C PRO A 247 -8.77 4.07 -19.28
N GLU A 248 -9.38 3.11 -19.98
CA GLU A 248 -8.67 1.98 -20.63
C GLU A 248 -7.57 2.44 -21.60
N GLN A 249 -7.73 3.64 -22.17
CA GLN A 249 -6.79 4.28 -23.08
C GLN A 249 -6.70 5.77 -22.75
N LEU A 250 -5.53 6.38 -22.96
CA LEU A 250 -5.35 7.81 -22.74
C LEU A 250 -6.36 8.61 -23.60
N GLY A 251 -7.19 9.43 -22.95
CA GLY A 251 -8.25 10.20 -23.59
C GLY A 251 -9.53 9.42 -23.93
N GLY A 252 -9.62 8.13 -23.57
CA GLY A 252 -10.81 7.31 -23.76
C GLY A 252 -11.92 7.57 -22.74
N GLU A 253 -13.14 7.15 -23.07
CA GLU A 253 -14.34 7.35 -22.23
C GLU A 253 -14.64 6.18 -21.27
N ARG A 254 -13.96 5.04 -21.42
CA ARG A 254 -14.19 3.84 -20.61
C ARG A 254 -13.43 3.92 -19.30
N ASN A 255 -14.05 4.57 -18.31
CA ASN A 255 -13.49 4.86 -16.99
C ASN A 255 -14.28 4.16 -15.86
N TRP A 256 -14.59 2.88 -16.04
CA TRP A 256 -15.42 2.11 -15.12
C TRP A 256 -14.78 1.94 -13.73
N ASP A 257 -15.59 1.46 -12.79
CA ASP A 257 -15.07 0.94 -11.53
C ASP A 257 -14.67 -0.52 -11.68
N TYR A 258 -13.36 -0.75 -11.81
CA TYR A 258 -12.79 -2.09 -11.99
C TYR A 258 -12.58 -2.82 -10.66
N ARG A 259 -12.91 -2.20 -9.52
CA ARG A 259 -12.84 -2.83 -8.18
C ARG A 259 -13.99 -3.81 -7.92
N TYR A 260 -14.90 -3.96 -8.88
CA TYR A 260 -15.96 -4.96 -8.84
C TYR A 260 -15.58 -6.24 -9.58
N CYS A 261 -16.28 -7.32 -9.24
CA CYS A 261 -16.13 -8.61 -9.92
C CYS A 261 -16.90 -8.63 -11.23
N TRP A 262 -16.18 -8.68 -12.35
CA TRP A 262 -16.74 -8.86 -13.68
C TRP A 262 -16.58 -10.32 -14.09
N LEU A 263 -17.67 -10.98 -14.50
CA LEU A 263 -17.68 -12.42 -14.80
C LEU A 263 -16.61 -12.83 -15.83
N ARG A 264 -16.40 -12.00 -16.85
CA ARG A 264 -15.38 -12.20 -17.88
C ARG A 264 -13.97 -12.24 -17.27
N ASP A 265 -13.62 -11.19 -16.55
CA ASP A 265 -12.30 -10.96 -15.95
C ASP A 265 -11.99 -12.01 -14.87
N ALA A 266 -12.97 -12.34 -14.03
CA ALA A 266 -12.88 -13.42 -13.05
C ALA A 266 -12.66 -14.78 -13.72
N THR A 267 -13.38 -15.08 -14.81
CA THR A 267 -13.23 -16.34 -15.56
C THR A 267 -11.84 -16.45 -16.17
N MET A 268 -11.30 -15.39 -16.77
CA MET A 268 -9.93 -15.39 -17.31
C MET A 268 -8.88 -15.63 -16.21
N THR A 269 -9.06 -15.02 -15.04
CA THR A 269 -8.17 -15.22 -13.89
C THR A 269 -8.23 -16.66 -13.36
N LEU A 270 -9.43 -17.23 -13.25
CA LEU A 270 -9.62 -18.62 -12.81
C LEU A 270 -9.00 -19.60 -13.80
N LEU A 271 -9.17 -19.39 -15.11
CA LEU A 271 -8.53 -20.22 -16.14
C LEU A 271 -7.00 -20.17 -16.02
N ALA A 272 -6.42 -19.00 -15.75
CA ALA A 272 -4.99 -18.87 -15.52
C ALA A 272 -4.53 -19.68 -14.29
N PHE A 273 -5.26 -19.60 -13.17
CA PHE A 273 -4.96 -20.42 -11.99
C PHE A 273 -5.07 -21.92 -12.28
N MET A 274 -6.16 -22.37 -12.91
CA MET A 274 -6.38 -23.78 -13.23
C MET A 274 -5.30 -24.33 -14.17
N ASN A 275 -4.91 -23.58 -15.21
CA ASN A 275 -3.85 -23.99 -16.14
C ASN A 275 -2.48 -24.13 -15.47
N LEU A 276 -2.28 -23.46 -14.33
CA LEU A 276 -1.04 -23.51 -13.53
C LEU A 276 -1.15 -24.44 -12.31
N GLY A 277 -2.24 -25.20 -12.17
CA GLY A 277 -2.43 -26.16 -11.06
C GLY A 277 -2.88 -25.55 -9.74
N TYR A 278 -3.47 -24.34 -9.78
CA TYR A 278 -4.09 -23.68 -8.64
C TYR A 278 -5.61 -23.93 -8.66
N PHE A 279 -6.03 -25.02 -8.01
CA PHE A 279 -7.42 -25.39 -7.77
C PHE A 279 -7.92 -24.90 -6.41
#